data_AF-A0A9P1VUX8-F1
#
_entry.id   AF-A0A9P1VUX8-F1
#
_cell.length_a   1.000
_cell.length_b   1.000
_cell.length_c   1.000
_cell.angle_alpha   90.00
_cell.angle_beta   90.00
_cell.angle_gamma   90.00
#
_symmetry.space_group_name_H-M   'P 1'
#
loop_
_entity.id
_entity.type
_entity.pdbx_description
1 polymer ?
#
loop_
_entity_poly.entity_id
_entity_poly.type
_entity_poly.pdbx_seq_one_letter_code
_entity_poly.pdbx_strand_id
1 'polypeptide(L)'
;MCIRDSPLPPSTPAPTIQQKPADPEQKAIDDKVKQQVAKEEAERKQFCEETRNNLAQLKNNPRVRVDEGKGELRRLGEEERQERIAKAEKAIQENCR
;
A
#
# COMPACT_ATOMS: atom_id res chain seq x y z
N MET A 1 9.90 51.73 -28.87
CA MET A 1 10.16 50.29 -28.64
C MET A 1 11.53 49.95 -29.17
N CYS A 2 12.52 49.67 -28.31
CA CYS A 2 13.82 49.14 -28.73
C CYS A 2 13.92 47.70 -28.21
N ILE A 3 13.89 46.72 -29.11
CA ILE A 3 14.21 45.33 -28.78
C ILE A 3 15.73 45.21 -28.81
N ARG A 4 16.34 44.98 -27.64
CA ARG A 4 17.74 44.59 -27.54
C ARG A 4 17.81 43.07 -27.51
N ASP A 5 18.17 42.49 -28.64
CA ASP A 5 18.57 41.09 -28.74
C ASP A 5 19.98 40.95 -28.13
N SER A 6 20.10 40.23 -27.02
CA SER A 6 21.38 39.86 -26.43
C SER A 6 21.63 38.37 -26.70
N PRO A 7 22.72 37.99 -27.39
CA PRO A 7 23.01 36.59 -27.62
C PRO A 7 23.50 35.94 -26.32
N LEU A 8 22.86 34.83 -25.95
CA LEU A 8 23.28 33.97 -24.84
C LEU A 8 24.61 33.28 -25.20
N PRO A 9 25.57 33.19 -24.26
CA PRO A 9 26.82 32.47 -24.49
C PRO A 9 26.57 30.96 -24.66
N PRO A 10 27.39 30.25 -25.46
CA PRO A 10 27.22 28.82 -25.70
C PRO A 10 27.40 28.03 -24.40
N SER A 11 26.41 27.19 -24.06
CA SER A 11 26.50 26.24 -22.96
C SER A 11 27.62 25.24 -23.21
N THR A 12 28.62 25.22 -22.34
CA THR A 12 29.58 24.12 -22.23
C THR A 12 28.82 22.82 -21.93
N PRO A 13 29.04 21.72 -22.67
CA PRO A 13 28.41 20.46 -22.34
C PRO A 13 28.86 20.00 -20.95
N ALA A 14 27.90 19.70 -20.08
CA ALA A 14 28.16 19.12 -18.78
C ALA A 14 28.96 17.82 -18.95
N PRO A 15 29.94 17.53 -18.06
CA PRO A 15 30.69 16.28 -18.14
C PRO A 15 29.72 15.11 -18.02
N THR A 16 29.70 14.27 -19.06
CA THR A 16 28.98 13.00 -19.06
C THR A 16 29.51 12.19 -17.89
N ILE A 17 28.72 12.06 -16.82
CA ILE A 17 28.99 11.09 -15.76
C ILE A 17 28.99 9.73 -16.44
N GLN A 18 30.17 9.17 -16.67
CA GLN A 18 30.32 7.80 -17.12
C GLN A 18 29.66 6.93 -16.06
N GLN A 19 28.47 6.40 -16.39
CA GLN A 19 27.77 5.45 -15.54
C GLN A 19 28.71 4.25 -15.39
N LYS A 20 29.27 4.07 -14.18
CA LYS A 20 30.02 2.86 -13.84
C LYS A 20 29.17 1.63 -14.22
N PRO A 21 29.75 0.58 -14.81
CA PRO A 21 29.01 -0.64 -15.09
C PRO A 21 28.37 -1.14 -13.78
N ALA A 22 27.08 -1.48 -13.86
CA ALA A 22 26.32 -1.93 -12.70
C ALA A 22 26.98 -3.16 -12.08
N ASP A 23 27.19 -3.11 -10.77
CA ASP A 23 27.72 -4.23 -9.99
C ASP A 23 26.72 -5.40 -10.07
N PRO A 24 27.12 -6.58 -10.60
CA PRO A 24 26.22 -7.72 -10.72
C PRO A 24 25.69 -8.21 -9.37
N GLU A 25 26.45 -8.04 -8.28
CA GLU A 25 25.98 -8.39 -6.92
C GLU A 25 24.86 -7.44 -6.47
N GLN A 26 25.01 -6.14 -6.73
CA GLN A 26 23.97 -5.15 -6.43
C GLN A 26 22.68 -5.43 -7.23
N LYS A 27 22.80 -5.81 -8.51
CA LYS A 27 21.63 -6.14 -9.33
C LYS A 27 20.84 -7.31 -8.75
N ALA A 28 21.52 -8.36 -8.27
CA ALA A 28 20.86 -9.51 -7.66
C ALA A 28 20.13 -9.14 -6.36
N ILE A 29 20.72 -8.24 -5.55
CA ILE A 29 20.10 -7.70 -4.34
C ILE A 29 18.85 -6.88 -4.71
N ASP A 30 18.95 -5.98 -5.69
CA ASP A 30 17.83 -5.16 -6.14
C ASP A 30 16.67 -6.01 -6.65
N ASP A 31 16.96 -7.06 -7.42
CA ASP A 31 15.93 -7.98 -7.93
C ASP A 31 15.26 -8.76 -6.80
N LYS A 32 16.01 -9.17 -5.77
CA LYS A 32 15.44 -9.80 -4.57
C LYS A 32 14.55 -8.84 -3.79
N VAL A 33 14.99 -7.59 -3.57
CA VAL A 33 14.20 -6.58 -2.86
C VAL A 33 12.91 -6.26 -3.62
N LYS A 34 12.97 -6.13 -4.96
CA LYS A 34 11.76 -5.94 -5.79
C LYS A 34 10.76 -7.07 -5.63
N GLN A 35 11.22 -8.32 -5.60
CA GLN A 35 10.35 -9.47 -5.37
C GLN A 35 9.69 -9.44 -3.98
N GLN A 36 10.45 -9.07 -2.95
CA GLN A 36 9.92 -8.92 -1.58
C GLN A 36 8.86 -7.82 -1.51
N VAL A 37 9.15 -6.65 -2.08
CA VAL A 37 8.19 -5.53 -2.13
C VAL A 37 6.93 -5.96 -2.89
N ALA A 38 7.05 -6.61 -4.05
CA ALA A 38 5.89 -7.08 -4.81
C ALA A 38 5.01 -8.06 -4.02
N LYS A 39 5.62 -8.95 -3.22
CA LYS A 39 4.90 -9.87 -2.33
C LYS A 39 4.19 -9.12 -1.20
N GLU A 40 4.88 -8.23 -0.51
CA GLU A 40 4.30 -7.41 0.56
C GLU A 40 3.14 -6.54 0.06
N GLU A 41 3.25 -5.98 -1.14
CA GLU A 41 2.16 -5.23 -1.76
C GLU A 41 0.96 -6.10 -2.11
N ALA A 42 1.18 -7.33 -2.57
CA ALA A 42 0.10 -8.28 -2.84
C ALA A 42 -0.63 -8.68 -1.55
N GLU A 43 0.12 -9.01 -0.50
CA GLU A 43 -0.44 -9.33 0.83
C GLU A 43 -1.20 -8.14 1.41
N ARG A 44 -0.66 -6.92 1.31
CA ARG A 44 -1.35 -5.69 1.74
C ARG A 44 -2.67 -5.49 1.00
N LYS A 45 -2.70 -5.71 -0.32
CA LYS A 45 -3.93 -5.58 -1.12
C LYS A 45 -4.99 -6.59 -0.68
N GLN A 46 -4.60 -7.85 -0.51
CA GLN A 46 -5.50 -8.91 -0.03
C GLN A 46 -6.07 -8.58 1.36
N PHE A 47 -5.20 -8.22 2.31
CA PHE A 47 -5.61 -7.77 3.63
C PHE A 47 -6.64 -6.64 3.58
N CYS A 48 -6.41 -5.64 2.72
CA CYS A 48 -7.29 -4.49 2.57
C CYS A 48 -8.64 -4.85 1.95
N GLU A 49 -8.66 -5.76 0.98
CA GLU A 49 -9.89 -6.27 0.38
C GLU A 49 -10.72 -7.04 1.43
N GLU A 50 -10.10 -7.97 2.13
CA GLU A 50 -10.75 -8.75 3.19
C GLU A 50 -11.29 -7.84 4.31
N THR A 51 -10.49 -6.88 4.76
CA THR A 51 -10.91 -5.96 5.83
C THR A 51 -12.09 -5.08 5.39
N ARG A 52 -12.11 -4.60 4.14
CA ARG A 52 -13.25 -3.85 3.61
C ARG A 52 -14.50 -4.71 3.46
N ASN A 53 -14.36 -5.95 3.01
CA ASN A 53 -15.46 -6.91 2.92
C ASN A 53 -16.04 -7.21 4.31
N ASN A 54 -15.18 -7.46 5.30
CA ASN A 54 -15.58 -7.69 6.69
C ASN A 54 -16.29 -6.46 7.28
N LEU A 55 -15.76 -5.26 7.04
CA LEU A 55 -16.40 -4.01 7.46
C LEU A 55 -17.80 -3.86 6.85
N ALA A 56 -17.95 -4.15 5.56
CA ALA A 56 -19.24 -4.11 4.89
C ALA A 56 -20.24 -5.12 5.48
N GLN A 57 -19.80 -6.33 5.83
CA GLN A 57 -20.65 -7.30 6.51
C GLN A 57 -21.09 -6.79 7.89
N LEU A 58 -20.18 -6.26 8.69
CA LEU A 58 -20.48 -5.75 10.02
C LEU A 58 -21.44 -4.54 9.98
N LYS A 59 -21.28 -3.64 9.00
CA LYS A 59 -22.16 -2.47 8.85
C LYS A 59 -23.55 -2.82 8.33
N ASN A 60 -23.63 -3.71 7.35
CA ASN A 60 -24.88 -4.00 6.64
C ASN A 60 -25.67 -5.18 7.21
N ASN A 61 -25.08 -6.00 8.09
CA ASN A 61 -25.74 -7.17 8.66
C ASN A 61 -25.72 -7.13 10.21
N PRO A 62 -26.82 -6.73 10.88
CA PRO A 62 -26.91 -6.75 12.34
C PRO A 62 -27.00 -8.16 12.96
N ARG A 63 -27.03 -9.22 12.14
CA ARG A 63 -27.12 -10.63 12.56
C ARG A 63 -25.86 -11.42 12.22
N VAL A 64 -24.69 -10.77 12.16
CA VAL A 64 -23.40 -11.48 11.99
C VAL A 64 -23.26 -12.57 13.06
N ARG A 65 -22.88 -13.77 12.60
CA ARG A 65 -22.51 -14.89 13.47
C ARG A 65 -21.05 -15.24 13.27
N VAL A 66 -20.37 -15.60 14.34
CA VAL A 66 -18.96 -15.98 14.35
C VAL A 66 -18.79 -17.30 15.08
N ASP A 67 -17.86 -18.11 14.57
CA ASP A 67 -17.39 -19.31 15.26
C ASP A 67 -16.33 -18.91 16.28
N GLU A 68 -16.48 -19.33 17.53
CA GLU A 68 -15.50 -19.11 18.60
C GLU A 68 -14.49 -20.27 18.74
N GLY A 69 -14.36 -21.11 17.73
CA GLY A 69 -13.40 -22.21 17.69
C GLY A 69 -13.90 -23.51 18.32
N LYS A 70 -15.19 -23.57 18.69
CA LYS A 70 -15.86 -24.78 19.19
C LYS A 70 -16.86 -25.36 18.18
N GLY A 71 -16.99 -24.75 17.00
CA GLY A 71 -18.02 -25.10 16.02
C GLY A 71 -19.39 -24.50 16.34
N GLU A 72 -19.50 -23.71 17.43
CA GLU A 72 -20.72 -23.00 17.80
C GLU A 72 -20.73 -21.60 17.20
N LEU A 73 -21.70 -21.36 16.31
CA LEU A 73 -21.92 -20.05 15.70
C LEU A 73 -22.76 -19.18 16.62
N ARG A 74 -22.12 -18.27 17.35
CA ARG A 74 -22.83 -17.27 18.14
C ARG A 74 -23.06 -15.98 17.36
N ARG A 75 -24.18 -15.32 17.64
CA ARG A 75 -24.43 -13.97 17.13
C ARG A 75 -23.52 -12.97 17.84
N LEU A 76 -22.97 -12.03 17.09
CA LEU A 76 -22.27 -10.88 17.65
C LEU A 76 -23.25 -9.95 18.40
N GLY A 77 -22.86 -9.53 19.60
CA GLY A 77 -23.54 -8.45 20.32
C GLY A 77 -23.36 -7.10 19.62
N GLU A 78 -24.21 -6.13 19.94
CA GLU A 78 -24.14 -4.78 19.34
C GLU A 78 -22.80 -4.11 19.67
N GLU A 79 -22.41 -4.09 20.94
CA GLU A 79 -21.18 -3.47 21.42
C GLU A 79 -19.94 -4.07 20.73
N GLU A 80 -19.85 -5.40 20.71
CA GLU A 80 -18.76 -6.10 20.04
C GLU A 80 -18.76 -5.84 18.52
N ARG A 81 -19.94 -5.73 17.89
CA ARG A 81 -20.02 -5.36 16.47
C ARG A 81 -19.44 -3.98 16.24
N GLN A 82 -19.78 -3.00 17.07
CA GLN A 82 -19.25 -1.64 16.96
C GLN A 82 -17.74 -1.59 17.20
N GLU A 83 -17.24 -2.35 18.17
CA GLU A 83 -15.79 -2.46 18.42
C GLU A 83 -15.06 -3.02 17.20
N ARG A 84 -15.58 -4.10 16.58
CA ARG A 84 -15.00 -4.68 15.37
C ARG A 84 -15.08 -3.73 14.17
N ILE A 85 -16.15 -2.96 14.04
CA ILE A 85 -16.27 -1.90 13.02
C ILE A 85 -15.16 -0.86 13.21
N ALA A 86 -15.02 -0.31 14.42
CA ALA A 86 -14.00 0.71 14.71
C ALA A 86 -12.57 0.18 14.46
N LYS A 87 -12.30 -1.07 14.85
CA LYS A 87 -11.02 -1.73 14.58
C LYS A 87 -10.75 -1.89 13.09
N ALA A 88 -11.74 -2.34 12.31
CA ALA A 88 -11.60 -2.50 10.87
C ALA A 88 -11.43 -1.15 10.15
N GLU A 89 -12.16 -0.12 10.54
CA GLU A 89 -12.00 1.24 10.01
C GLU A 89 -10.59 1.79 10.27
N LYS A 90 -10.10 1.64 11.50
CA LYS A 90 -8.74 2.04 11.87
C LYS A 90 -7.69 1.28 11.06
N ALA A 91 -7.84 -0.04 10.94
CA ALA A 91 -6.91 -0.88 10.18
C ALA A 91 -6.86 -0.48 8.70
N ILE A 92 -8.00 -0.13 8.10
CA ILE A 92 -8.07 0.39 6.73
C ILE A 92 -7.35 1.74 6.65
N GLN A 93 -7.61 2.66 7.58
CA GLN A 93 -6.98 3.99 7.58
C GLN A 93 -5.45 3.91 7.69
N GLU A 94 -4.94 2.98 8.49
CA GLU A 94 -3.50 2.85 8.74
C GLU A 94 -2.76 2.12 7.61
N ASN A 95 -3.36 1.07 7.04
CA ASN A 95 -2.65 0.13 6.17
C ASN A 95 -3.09 0.17 4.70
N CYS A 96 -4.28 0.71 4.40
CA CYS A 96 -4.88 0.63 3.07
C CYS A 96 -4.82 1.98 2.36
N ARG A 97 -3.63 2.32 1.86
CA ARG A 97 -3.37 3.48 0.99
C ARG A 97 -3.56 3.14 -0.48
#